data_AF-A0AAE5HC97-F1
#
_entry.id   AF-A0AAE5HC97-F1
#
_cell.length_a   1.000
_cell.length_b   1.000
_cell.length_c   1.000
_cell.angle_alpha   90.00
_cell.angle_beta   90.00
_cell.angle_gamma   90.00
#
_symmetry.space_group_name_H-M   'P 1'
#
loop_
_entity.id
_entity.type
_entity.pdbx_description
1 polymer ?
#
loop_
_entity_poly.entity_id
_entity_poly.type
_entity_poly.pdbx_seq_one_letter_code
_entity_poly.pdbx_strand_id
1 'polypeptide(L)'
;MSSHKANPQTASFEQQTFTHETVQLTRQPENRPDGAVITYTITSDETAPETIRFTDQFAAVDSCECGFHPQHAPTAWESNTTQNQLTITQELTETTETEFVLGVLSPDVSLSAADLRGSIEFIPDDTTHQPATEAADEDLSEDTTQSGGFFQRAKMTLLNGTEATPDTEPTTEGNTTQTPSADTDAPIDDETEAESDTDTDTTIAQKIPMREQQTESWDDDAWDTETTTKTGTNGTEAVNTDGSGAVEFDTDDNEPLTFESTDEPGGAKETEASTVDTDGSLLTALVSEIETGEHSPDELAALRKALDESYSPTEQIRLQHVQARMADFSAYLTQFEEFLEQYESLLSYAEQQQAAINGLEQTIDEHATAVETELLSLADTIEAVESSTEELATELHSVDHELSDLTTDVADIETTVHQAKTEHTAAIDALDTQYNTLQSELEALDTETTQEIDALRDAVSEFESVRGTLADAFGSGSDSGAAEKSEPDEIEW
;
A
#
# COMPACT_ATOMS: atom_id res chain seq x y z
N MET A 1 28.06 5.16 26.57
CA MET A 1 27.78 6.03 25.41
C MET A 1 26.28 6.28 25.44
N SER A 2 25.84 7.48 25.82
CA SER A 2 24.42 7.83 25.88
C SER A 2 23.88 7.97 24.46
N SER A 3 23.05 7.01 24.04
CA SER A 3 22.23 7.15 22.83
C SER A 3 21.23 8.29 23.06
N HIS A 4 21.49 9.44 22.44
CA HIS A 4 20.50 10.50 22.28
C HIS A 4 19.50 9.99 21.23
N LYS A 5 18.39 9.39 21.67
CA LYS A 5 17.19 9.29 20.82
C LYS A 5 16.78 10.73 20.51
N ALA A 6 17.08 11.20 19.31
CA ALA A 6 16.55 12.45 18.80
C ALA A 6 15.02 12.30 18.81
N ASN A 7 14.37 13.05 19.69
CA ASN A 7 12.92 13.17 19.71
C ASN A 7 12.51 13.59 18.28
N PRO A 8 11.65 12.83 17.57
CA PRO A 8 11.19 13.26 16.25
C PRO A 8 10.55 14.62 16.46
N GLN A 9 11.24 15.67 15.99
CA GLN A 9 10.68 16.99 16.02
C GLN A 9 9.43 16.90 15.17
N THR A 10 8.27 17.01 15.81
CA THR A 10 6.99 17.22 15.16
C THR A 10 7.15 18.54 14.42
N ALA A 11 7.63 18.47 13.18
CA ALA A 11 7.74 19.63 12.33
C ALA A 11 6.33 20.15 12.16
N SER A 12 6.08 21.38 12.62
CA SER A 12 4.81 22.04 12.38
C SER A 12 4.71 22.25 10.87
N PHE A 13 3.88 21.44 10.20
CA PHE A 13 3.67 21.55 8.77
C PHE A 13 2.82 22.80 8.49
N GLU A 14 3.32 23.66 7.59
CA GLU A 14 2.62 24.89 7.20
C GLU A 14 1.55 24.53 6.17
N GLN A 15 0.30 24.50 6.61
CA GLN A 15 -0.86 24.33 5.73
C GLN A 15 -0.98 25.53 4.79
N GLN A 16 -1.18 25.29 3.49
CA GLN A 16 -1.49 26.35 2.54
C GLN A 16 -2.92 26.24 2.05
N THR A 17 -3.66 27.33 2.18
CA THR A 17 -5.04 27.43 1.68
C THR A 17 -5.09 28.44 0.55
N PHE A 18 -5.65 28.00 -0.58
CA PHE A 18 -5.95 28.82 -1.74
C PHE A 18 -7.46 29.00 -1.79
N THR A 19 -7.92 30.24 -1.77
CA THR A 19 -9.33 30.57 -1.90
C THR A 19 -9.53 31.28 -3.23
N HIS A 20 -10.42 30.74 -4.06
CA HIS A 20 -10.87 31.40 -5.27
C HIS A 20 -12.40 31.33 -5.30
N GLU A 21 -13.03 32.49 -5.20
CA GLU A 21 -14.49 32.64 -5.07
C GLU A 21 -15.05 31.81 -3.91
N THR A 22 -15.73 30.72 -4.21
CA THR A 22 -16.45 29.82 -3.27
C THR A 22 -15.70 28.51 -3.01
N VAL A 23 -14.60 28.27 -3.71
CA VAL A 23 -13.78 27.06 -3.57
C VAL A 23 -12.54 27.36 -2.73
N GLN A 24 -12.30 26.51 -1.73
CA GLN A 24 -11.05 26.48 -0.97
C GLN A 24 -10.30 25.18 -1.25
N LEU A 25 -9.05 25.30 -1.67
CA LEU A 25 -8.10 24.20 -1.78
C LEU A 25 -7.09 24.33 -0.65
N THR A 26 -7.06 23.35 0.24
CA THR A 26 -6.06 23.21 1.27
C THR A 26 -5.03 22.16 0.84
N ARG A 27 -3.74 22.47 1.07
CA ARG A 27 -2.62 21.56 0.84
C ARG A 27 -1.87 21.34 2.14
N GLN A 28 -1.69 20.08 2.49
CA GLN A 28 -0.98 19.68 3.70
C GLN A 28 0.10 18.66 3.36
N PRO A 29 1.37 19.08 3.19
CA PRO A 29 2.48 18.16 3.03
C PRO A 29 2.83 17.51 4.37
N GLU A 30 3.08 16.21 4.36
CA GLU A 30 3.57 15.39 5.46
C GLU A 30 4.81 14.62 4.98
N ASN A 31 5.96 14.88 5.57
CA ASN A 31 7.19 14.14 5.27
C ASN A 31 7.24 12.86 6.10
N ARG A 32 7.46 11.72 5.42
CA ARG A 32 7.58 10.38 6.00
C ARG A 32 8.99 9.83 5.75
N PRO A 33 9.43 8.77 6.45
CA PRO A 33 10.73 8.16 6.19
C PRO A 33 10.91 7.66 4.75
N ASP A 34 9.81 7.23 4.11
CA ASP A 34 9.82 6.60 2.78
C ASP A 34 9.44 7.57 1.65
N GLY A 35 9.36 8.88 1.93
CA GLY A 35 8.96 9.91 0.96
C GLY A 35 8.07 10.98 1.57
N ALA A 36 7.31 11.69 0.75
CA ALA A 36 6.38 12.72 1.22
C ALA A 36 4.95 12.44 0.74
N VAL A 37 3.97 12.83 1.54
CA VAL A 37 2.55 12.73 1.21
C VAL A 37 1.96 14.13 1.20
N ILE A 38 1.19 14.48 0.17
CA ILE A 38 0.45 15.75 0.14
C ILE A 38 -1.03 15.42 0.12
N THR A 39 -1.73 15.86 1.16
CA THR A 39 -3.19 15.83 1.20
C THR A 39 -3.74 17.11 0.60
N TYR A 40 -4.57 16.98 -0.42
CA TYR A 40 -5.34 18.06 -1.02
C TYR A 40 -6.79 17.95 -0.55
N THR A 41 -7.28 18.96 0.14
CA THR A 41 -8.69 19.04 0.57
C THR A 41 -9.37 20.17 -0.19
N ILE A 42 -10.39 19.83 -0.98
CA ILE A 42 -11.19 20.79 -1.74
C ILE A 42 -12.56 20.90 -1.10
N THR A 43 -12.92 22.11 -0.68
CA THR A 43 -14.26 22.42 -0.18
C THR A 43 -14.88 23.48 -1.09
N SER A 44 -16.08 23.21 -1.60
CA SER A 44 -16.89 24.20 -2.31
C SER A 44 -18.18 24.47 -1.55
N ASP A 45 -18.54 25.74 -1.43
CA ASP A 45 -19.82 26.19 -0.88
C ASP A 45 -20.90 26.37 -1.97
N GLU A 46 -20.62 26.00 -3.23
CA GLU A 46 -21.57 26.16 -4.33
C GLU A 46 -22.56 25.02 -4.50
N THR A 47 -23.76 25.40 -4.93
CA THR A 47 -24.86 24.48 -5.23
C THR A 47 -24.91 24.08 -6.71
N ALA A 48 -24.16 24.76 -7.58
CA ALA A 48 -24.07 24.39 -8.99
C ALA A 48 -22.81 23.54 -9.22
N PRO A 49 -22.85 22.54 -10.13
CA PRO A 49 -21.66 21.79 -10.47
C PRO A 49 -20.64 22.70 -11.17
N GLU A 50 -19.40 22.65 -10.71
CA GLU A 50 -18.30 23.40 -11.31
C GLU A 50 -17.11 22.47 -11.59
N THR A 51 -16.46 22.66 -12.73
CA THR A 51 -15.20 21.97 -13.04
C THR A 51 -14.03 22.88 -12.70
N ILE A 52 -13.26 22.47 -11.70
CA ILE A 52 -12.02 23.15 -11.34
C ILE A 52 -10.83 22.43 -11.96
N ARG A 53 -9.87 23.21 -12.44
CA ARG A 53 -8.55 22.72 -12.82
C ARG A 53 -7.51 23.38 -11.94
N PHE A 54 -6.83 22.60 -11.12
CA PHE A 54 -5.70 23.10 -10.38
C PHE A 54 -4.42 22.47 -10.88
N THR A 55 -3.37 23.29 -10.88
CA THR A 55 -2.09 22.94 -11.44
C THR A 55 -1.03 23.24 -10.40
N ASP A 56 -0.35 22.18 -9.94
CA ASP A 56 0.74 22.28 -8.98
C ASP A 56 2.08 22.05 -9.68
N GLN A 57 3.08 22.85 -9.31
CA GLN A 57 4.44 22.71 -9.83
C GLN A 57 5.38 22.34 -8.68
N PHE A 58 6.11 21.25 -8.86
CA PHE A 58 7.10 20.77 -7.91
C PHE A 58 8.47 21.32 -8.30
N ALA A 59 9.17 21.97 -7.39
CA ALA A 59 10.51 22.49 -7.69
C ALA A 59 11.60 21.41 -7.60
N ALA A 60 11.37 20.36 -6.80
CA ALA A 60 12.42 19.43 -6.35
C ALA A 60 12.15 17.95 -6.64
N VAL A 61 10.98 17.60 -7.21
CA VAL A 61 10.54 16.20 -7.37
C VAL A 61 10.17 15.97 -8.81
N ASP A 62 10.79 15.02 -9.51
CA ASP A 62 10.34 14.67 -10.85
C ASP A 62 8.91 14.12 -10.79
N SER A 63 8.01 14.66 -11.60
CA SER A 63 6.61 14.23 -11.64
C SER A 63 6.42 12.72 -11.90
N CYS A 64 7.43 12.01 -12.43
CA CYS A 64 7.37 10.55 -12.55
C CYS A 64 7.54 9.81 -11.21
N GLU A 65 8.03 10.47 -10.17
CA GLU A 65 8.13 9.98 -8.79
C GLU A 65 6.89 10.30 -7.95
N CYS A 66 5.90 10.97 -8.54
CA CYS A 66 4.64 11.31 -7.90
C CYS A 66 3.52 10.36 -8.37
N GLY A 67 2.63 9.96 -7.46
CA GLY A 67 1.45 9.15 -7.80
C GLY A 67 0.33 9.30 -6.78
N PHE A 68 -0.92 9.26 -7.24
CA PHE A 68 -2.08 9.30 -6.36
C PHE A 68 -2.33 7.97 -5.67
N HIS A 69 -2.77 8.02 -4.42
CA HIS A 69 -3.26 6.84 -3.72
C HIS A 69 -4.52 6.31 -4.41
N PRO A 70 -4.66 4.99 -4.68
CA PRO A 70 -5.79 4.45 -5.45
C PRO A 70 -7.18 4.78 -4.89
N GLN A 71 -7.30 4.91 -3.56
CA GLN A 71 -8.57 5.24 -2.88
C GLN A 71 -8.88 6.74 -2.82
N HIS A 72 -7.89 7.60 -3.10
CA HIS A 72 -7.99 9.06 -3.01
C HIS A 72 -7.47 9.73 -4.30
N ALA A 73 -7.62 9.05 -5.43
CA ALA A 73 -7.21 9.59 -6.73
C ALA A 73 -8.33 10.46 -7.32
N PRO A 74 -8.02 11.61 -7.92
CA PRO A 74 -9.00 12.41 -8.64
C PRO A 74 -9.49 11.69 -9.88
N THR A 75 -10.69 12.04 -10.35
CA THR A 75 -11.31 11.44 -11.55
C THR A 75 -10.44 11.62 -12.79
N ALA A 76 -9.79 12.79 -12.93
CA ALA A 76 -8.88 13.08 -14.01
C ALA A 76 -7.65 13.85 -13.51
N TRP A 77 -6.46 13.36 -13.86
CA TRP A 77 -5.20 14.04 -13.61
C TRP A 77 -4.19 13.74 -14.71
N GLU A 78 -3.27 14.68 -14.91
CA GLU A 78 -2.20 14.59 -15.90
C GLU A 78 -0.90 15.09 -15.30
N SER A 79 0.20 14.35 -15.49
CA SER A 79 1.55 14.78 -15.14
C SER A 79 2.31 15.24 -16.38
N ASN A 80 2.86 16.44 -16.35
CA ASN A 80 3.78 16.95 -17.35
C ASN A 80 5.21 16.89 -16.81
N THR A 81 5.97 15.88 -17.25
CA THR A 81 7.37 15.65 -16.85
C THR A 81 8.33 16.74 -17.30
N THR A 82 8.04 17.42 -18.41
CA THR A 82 8.92 18.47 -18.93
C THR A 82 8.83 19.75 -18.09
N GLN A 83 7.66 20.06 -17.54
CA GLN A 83 7.41 21.25 -16.74
C GLN A 83 7.34 20.97 -15.23
N ASN A 84 7.48 19.70 -14.87
CA ASN A 84 7.35 19.19 -13.52
C ASN A 84 6.05 19.61 -12.83
N GLN A 85 4.97 19.44 -13.58
CA GLN A 85 3.67 20.03 -13.29
C GLN A 85 2.61 18.92 -13.24
N LEU A 86 1.77 18.97 -12.23
CA LEU A 86 0.63 18.07 -12.05
C LEU A 86 -0.64 18.89 -12.22
N THR A 87 -1.48 18.50 -13.18
CA THR A 87 -2.77 19.13 -13.43
C THR A 87 -3.88 18.18 -13.04
N ILE A 88 -4.80 18.64 -12.21
CA ILE A 88 -5.91 17.84 -11.70
C ILE A 88 -7.19 18.56 -12.08
N THR A 89 -8.09 17.81 -12.71
CA THR A 89 -9.39 18.30 -13.15
C THR A 89 -10.45 17.55 -12.37
N GLN A 90 -11.21 18.28 -11.55
CA GLN A 90 -12.23 17.70 -10.70
C GLN A 90 -13.55 18.42 -10.92
N GLU A 91 -14.61 17.64 -11.15
CA GLU A 91 -15.98 18.13 -11.10
C GLU A 91 -16.43 18.12 -9.63
N LEU A 92 -16.84 19.28 -9.13
CA LEU A 92 -17.36 19.46 -7.78
C LEU A 92 -18.89 19.47 -7.88
N THR A 93 -19.53 18.48 -7.26
CA THR A 93 -20.99 18.34 -7.27
C THR A 93 -21.56 18.76 -5.91
N GLU A 94 -22.24 19.90 -5.85
CA GLU A 94 -22.81 20.50 -4.63
C GLU A 94 -21.81 20.57 -3.45
N THR A 95 -22.25 21.04 -2.27
CA THR A 95 -21.41 21.19 -1.07
C THR A 95 -20.75 19.87 -0.65
N THR A 96 -19.56 19.62 -1.19
CA THR A 96 -18.79 18.40 -0.99
C THR A 96 -17.36 18.76 -0.62
N GLU A 97 -16.87 18.10 0.42
CA GLU A 97 -15.46 18.07 0.76
C GLU A 97 -14.86 16.85 0.06
N THR A 98 -13.91 17.08 -0.84
CA THR A 98 -13.20 16.01 -1.53
C THR A 98 -11.73 16.01 -1.13
N GLU A 99 -11.22 14.83 -0.75
CA GLU A 99 -9.85 14.64 -0.32
C GLU A 99 -9.06 13.80 -1.34
N PHE A 100 -7.89 14.30 -1.75
CA PHE A 100 -6.94 13.58 -2.58
C PHE A 100 -5.61 13.41 -1.87
N VAL A 101 -4.96 12.27 -2.09
CA VAL A 101 -3.66 11.96 -1.45
C VAL A 101 -2.64 11.67 -2.54
N LEU A 102 -1.63 12.54 -2.65
CA LEU A 102 -0.51 12.40 -3.56
C LEU A 102 0.72 11.89 -2.80
N GLY A 103 1.25 10.74 -3.18
CA GLY A 103 2.53 10.22 -2.69
C GLY A 103 3.68 10.66 -3.59
N VAL A 104 4.80 11.01 -2.96
CA VAL A 104 6.10 11.29 -3.58
C VAL A 104 7.09 10.25 -3.09
N LEU A 105 7.57 9.40 -4.00
CA LEU A 105 8.37 8.20 -3.71
C LEU A 105 9.88 8.47 -3.52
N SER A 106 10.24 9.72 -3.23
CA SER A 106 11.64 10.14 -3.15
C SER A 106 12.03 10.36 -1.68
N PRO A 107 12.78 9.44 -1.04
CA PRO A 107 13.08 9.49 0.40
C PRO A 107 13.98 10.67 0.79
N ASP A 108 14.70 11.24 -0.19
CA ASP A 108 15.58 12.39 0.02
C ASP A 108 14.83 13.75 -0.10
N VAL A 109 13.56 13.73 -0.51
CA VAL A 109 12.77 14.93 -0.70
C VAL A 109 12.00 15.26 0.58
N SER A 110 12.45 16.32 1.25
CA SER A 110 11.64 17.00 2.27
C SER A 110 10.83 18.11 1.60
N LEU A 111 9.53 17.90 1.43
CA LEU A 111 8.64 18.92 0.92
C LEU A 111 8.30 19.92 2.01
N SER A 112 8.56 21.20 1.74
CA SER A 112 7.97 22.30 2.48
C SER A 112 6.81 22.89 1.69
N ALA A 113 5.89 23.56 2.38
CA ALA A 113 4.80 24.24 1.70
C ALA A 113 5.31 25.27 0.66
N ALA A 114 6.48 25.87 0.89
CA ALA A 114 7.10 26.83 -0.04
C ALA A 114 7.55 26.22 -1.37
N ASP A 115 7.72 24.89 -1.42
CA ASP A 115 8.14 24.16 -2.62
C ASP A 115 6.97 23.84 -3.56
N LEU A 116 5.74 24.01 -3.08
CA LEU A 116 4.50 23.77 -3.83
C LEU A 116 3.98 25.07 -4.43
N ARG A 117 4.11 25.23 -5.75
CA ARG A 117 3.59 26.39 -6.48
C ARG A 117 2.34 26.00 -7.24
N GLY A 118 1.19 26.14 -6.56
CA GLY A 118 -0.12 25.85 -7.12
C GLY A 118 -0.81 27.08 -7.67
N SER A 119 -1.57 26.90 -8.74
CA SER A 119 -2.60 27.84 -9.19
C SER A 119 -3.91 27.10 -9.42
N ILE A 120 -5.02 27.76 -9.12
CA ILE A 120 -6.38 27.27 -9.40
C ILE A 120 -6.92 28.08 -10.57
N GLU A 121 -7.43 27.38 -11.58
CA GLU A 121 -8.11 27.95 -12.73
C GLU A 121 -9.51 27.33 -12.84
N PHE A 122 -10.53 28.17 -12.98
CA PHE A 122 -11.90 27.73 -13.22
C PHE A 122 -12.09 27.53 -14.72
N ILE A 123 -12.61 26.36 -15.09
CA ILE A 123 -12.99 26.10 -16.47
C ILE A 123 -14.49 26.38 -16.57
N PRO A 124 -14.92 27.53 -17.12
CA PRO A 124 -16.34 27.80 -17.28
C PRO A 124 -16.97 26.72 -18.17
N ASP A 125 -18.09 26.18 -17.72
CA ASP A 125 -18.85 25.08 -18.35
C ASP A 125 -19.36 25.41 -19.78
N ASP A 126 -19.16 26.65 -20.25
CA ASP A 126 -19.56 27.11 -21.59
C ASP A 126 -18.61 26.62 -22.71
N THR A 127 -17.51 25.93 -22.37
CA THR A 127 -16.70 25.19 -23.34
C THR A 127 -16.98 23.70 -23.23
N THR A 128 -18.21 23.29 -23.60
CA THR A 128 -18.42 21.91 -24.02
C THR A 128 -17.41 21.61 -25.14
N HIS A 129 -16.40 20.81 -24.80
CA HIS A 129 -15.51 20.22 -25.80
C HIS A 129 -16.37 19.35 -26.70
N GLN A 130 -16.82 19.93 -27.82
CA GLN A 130 -17.28 19.18 -28.96
C GLN A 130 -16.07 18.31 -29.37
N PRO A 131 -16.12 16.98 -29.23
CA PRO A 131 -15.02 16.15 -29.69
C PRO A 131 -14.83 16.48 -31.17
N ALA A 132 -13.60 16.83 -31.55
CA ALA A 132 -13.27 17.14 -32.92
C ALA A 132 -13.58 15.91 -33.79
N THR A 133 -14.77 15.88 -34.38
CA THR A 133 -15.07 15.04 -35.53
C THR A 133 -14.38 15.68 -36.73
N GLU A 134 -13.10 15.35 -36.88
CA GLU A 134 -12.33 15.57 -38.10
C GLU A 134 -13.02 14.88 -39.27
N ALA A 135 -13.40 15.69 -40.25
CA ALA A 135 -13.68 15.27 -41.61
C ALA A 135 -12.64 15.95 -42.53
N ALA A 136 -11.59 15.21 -42.87
CA ALA A 136 -10.67 15.35 -44.02
C ALA A 136 -9.49 14.43 -43.70
N ASP A 137 -9.32 13.24 -44.29
CA ASP A 137 -8.93 13.01 -45.68
C ASP A 137 -7.86 13.99 -46.15
N GLU A 138 -6.60 13.75 -45.75
CA GLU A 138 -5.41 13.87 -46.59
C GLU A 138 -4.18 13.30 -45.85
N ASP A 139 -3.73 12.13 -46.34
CA ASP A 139 -2.34 11.80 -46.65
C ASP A 139 -1.26 12.62 -45.91
N LEU A 140 -0.58 12.00 -44.93
CA LEU A 140 0.87 12.08 -44.73
C LEU A 140 1.28 11.16 -43.57
N SER A 141 2.10 10.18 -43.91
CA SER A 141 2.91 9.40 -42.99
C SER A 141 3.87 10.32 -42.23
N GLU A 142 3.73 10.44 -40.91
CA GLU A 142 4.87 10.71 -40.03
C GLU A 142 4.57 10.23 -38.61
N ASP A 143 5.48 9.37 -38.17
CA ASP A 143 5.55 8.62 -36.93
C ASP A 143 5.52 9.56 -35.71
N THR A 144 4.36 9.67 -35.06
CA THR A 144 4.22 10.35 -33.77
C THR A 144 3.56 9.39 -32.80
N THR A 145 4.37 8.71 -32.01
CA THR A 145 3.92 7.85 -30.91
C THR A 145 3.29 8.71 -29.81
N GLN A 146 1.97 8.80 -29.88
CA GLN A 146 1.10 9.33 -28.85
C GLN A 146 1.17 8.41 -27.63
N SER A 147 2.07 8.73 -26.70
CA SER A 147 2.23 8.11 -25.39
C SER A 147 1.05 8.48 -24.49
N GLY A 148 -0.10 7.84 -24.74
CA GLY A 148 -1.24 7.86 -23.84
C GLY A 148 -1.07 6.82 -22.73
N GLY A 149 -0.77 7.28 -21.51
CA GLY A 149 -1.29 6.72 -20.25
C GLY A 149 -1.14 5.23 -19.92
N PHE A 150 -0.33 4.43 -20.61
CA PHE A 150 -0.30 2.97 -20.38
C PHE A 150 0.83 2.49 -19.45
N PHE A 151 1.82 3.32 -19.12
CA PHE A 151 3.02 2.86 -18.39
C PHE A 151 2.97 2.88 -16.85
N GLN A 152 1.92 3.42 -16.21
CA GLN A 152 1.85 3.43 -14.74
C GLN A 152 1.04 2.31 -14.09
N ARG A 153 0.30 1.47 -14.85
CA ARG A 153 -0.33 0.27 -14.25
C ARG A 153 0.69 -0.82 -13.91
N ALA A 154 1.78 -0.97 -14.65
CA ALA A 154 2.70 -2.10 -14.47
C ALA A 154 3.55 -2.06 -13.19
N LYS A 155 3.77 -0.89 -12.57
CA LYS A 155 4.52 -0.78 -11.29
C LYS A 155 3.64 -0.69 -10.03
N MET A 156 2.32 -0.52 -10.17
CA MET A 156 1.38 -0.58 -9.04
C MET A 156 0.52 -1.87 -8.99
N THR A 157 0.72 -2.83 -9.91
CA THR A 157 -0.04 -4.11 -9.93
C THR A 157 0.68 -5.21 -9.12
N LEU A 158 1.29 -4.87 -7.99
CA LEU A 158 1.78 -5.84 -6.98
C LEU A 158 0.84 -5.96 -5.78
N LEU A 159 -0.40 -5.47 -5.91
CA LEU A 159 -1.37 -5.37 -4.81
C LEU A 159 -2.77 -5.91 -5.11
N ASN A 160 -3.00 -6.65 -6.20
CA ASN A 160 -4.27 -7.38 -6.38
C ASN A 160 -4.10 -8.67 -7.19
N GLY A 161 -4.56 -9.77 -6.60
CA GLY A 161 -4.50 -11.13 -7.10
C GLY A 161 -5.32 -11.42 -8.35
N THR A 162 -4.92 -12.49 -9.01
CA THR A 162 -5.33 -12.97 -10.32
C THR A 162 -6.67 -13.73 -10.23
N GLU A 163 -7.73 -13.25 -10.89
CA GLU A 163 -8.91 -14.06 -11.18
C GLU A 163 -8.63 -15.00 -12.36
N ALA A 164 -8.66 -16.30 -12.08
CA ALA A 164 -8.59 -17.36 -13.07
C ALA A 164 -9.97 -17.63 -13.69
N THR A 165 -10.05 -17.56 -15.02
CA THR A 165 -11.15 -18.13 -15.80
C THR A 165 -11.08 -19.66 -15.78
N PRO A 166 -12.22 -20.39 -15.66
CA PRO A 166 -12.30 -21.76 -16.12
C PRO A 166 -13.16 -21.86 -17.37
N ASP A 167 -12.54 -22.34 -18.45
CA ASP A 167 -13.18 -22.75 -19.69
C ASP A 167 -13.13 -24.29 -19.74
N THR A 168 -14.24 -24.99 -19.48
CA THR A 168 -14.42 -26.39 -19.92
C THR A 168 -15.91 -26.79 -19.91
N GLU A 169 -16.48 -26.93 -21.11
CA GLU A 169 -17.69 -27.74 -21.36
C GLU A 169 -17.44 -29.22 -21.00
N PRO A 170 -18.49 -29.98 -20.65
CA PRO A 170 -18.92 -30.95 -21.67
C PRO A 170 -20.45 -31.16 -21.75
N THR A 171 -20.84 -31.53 -22.96
CA THR A 171 -22.12 -32.09 -23.43
C THR A 171 -22.64 -33.29 -22.63
N THR A 172 -23.98 -33.45 -22.49
CA THR A 172 -24.81 -34.53 -23.10
C THR A 172 -26.13 -34.80 -22.31
N GLU A 173 -27.24 -34.65 -23.04
CA GLU A 173 -28.56 -35.34 -23.01
C GLU A 173 -29.28 -35.74 -21.70
N GLY A 174 -30.51 -35.21 -21.58
CA GLY A 174 -31.72 -36.04 -21.49
C GLY A 174 -32.28 -36.33 -20.10
N ASN A 175 -33.46 -35.78 -19.79
CA ASN A 175 -34.72 -36.53 -19.64
C ASN A 175 -35.80 -35.69 -18.93
N THR A 176 -37.00 -35.73 -19.51
CA THR A 176 -38.31 -35.20 -19.09
C THR A 176 -38.76 -35.56 -17.66
N THR A 177 -39.57 -34.70 -17.00
CA THR A 177 -40.90 -35.03 -16.41
C THR A 177 -41.63 -33.80 -15.81
N GLN A 178 -42.80 -33.50 -16.38
CA GLN A 178 -44.10 -33.03 -15.84
C GLN A 178 -44.23 -32.03 -14.64
N THR A 179 -44.91 -30.91 -14.95
CA THR A 179 -46.00 -30.13 -14.27
C THR A 179 -46.72 -30.80 -13.07
N PRO A 180 -47.37 -30.08 -12.09
CA PRO A 180 -48.14 -28.84 -12.28
C PRO A 180 -48.30 -27.79 -11.14
N SER A 181 -48.77 -26.61 -11.57
CA SER A 181 -49.73 -25.63 -10.98
C SER A 181 -49.83 -25.34 -9.48
N ALA A 182 -49.70 -24.05 -9.13
CA ALA A 182 -50.61 -23.25 -8.26
C ALA A 182 -50.16 -21.76 -8.40
N ASP A 183 -50.92 -20.87 -9.07
CA ASP A 183 -52.00 -20.04 -8.50
C ASP A 183 -51.77 -19.63 -7.04
N THR A 184 -51.40 -18.37 -6.78
CA THR A 184 -52.12 -17.49 -5.82
C THR A 184 -51.75 -16.02 -6.08
N ASP A 185 -52.80 -15.23 -6.18
CA ASP A 185 -52.88 -13.77 -6.31
C ASP A 185 -52.09 -12.97 -5.26
N ALA A 186 -51.58 -11.80 -5.67
CA ALA A 186 -51.46 -10.64 -4.78
C ALA A 186 -51.70 -9.35 -5.59
N PRO A 187 -52.74 -8.55 -5.25
CA PRO A 187 -52.93 -7.23 -5.83
C PRO A 187 -52.17 -6.15 -5.04
N ILE A 188 -51.72 -5.16 -5.80
CA ILE A 188 -51.30 -3.83 -5.38
C ILE A 188 -52.56 -2.99 -5.15
N ASP A 189 -52.68 -2.35 -3.98
CA ASP A 189 -53.40 -1.09 -3.71
C ASP A 189 -53.10 -0.74 -2.24
N ASP A 190 -52.38 0.33 -1.92
CA ASP A 190 -52.66 1.77 -2.07
C ASP A 190 -53.55 2.35 -0.95
N GLU A 191 -53.07 3.51 -0.48
CA GLU A 191 -53.69 4.55 0.33
C GLU A 191 -53.80 4.49 1.87
N THR A 192 -53.27 5.59 2.42
CA THR A 192 -53.85 6.51 3.42
C THR A 192 -53.51 6.39 4.92
N GLU A 193 -52.61 7.31 5.30
CA GLU A 193 -52.56 8.18 6.48
C GLU A 193 -53.46 7.90 7.70
N ALA A 194 -52.82 7.86 8.87
CA ALA A 194 -53.32 8.49 10.08
C ALA A 194 -52.16 8.86 11.01
N GLU A 195 -52.04 10.15 11.30
CA GLU A 195 -51.23 10.73 12.36
C GLU A 195 -51.65 10.21 13.75
N SER A 196 -50.70 10.11 14.69
CA SER A 196 -50.97 10.24 16.14
C SER A 196 -49.67 10.27 16.95
N ASP A 197 -49.27 11.49 17.31
CA ASP A 197 -48.77 11.92 18.61
C ASP A 197 -47.59 11.18 19.29
N THR A 198 -46.50 11.94 19.32
CA THR A 198 -45.48 12.05 20.36
C THR A 198 -46.01 11.99 21.79
N ASP A 199 -45.47 11.08 22.60
CA ASP A 199 -44.85 11.36 23.90
C ASP A 199 -44.58 10.04 24.63
N THR A 200 -43.30 9.73 24.90
CA THR A 200 -42.89 9.06 26.14
C THR A 200 -41.37 9.12 26.28
N ASP A 201 -40.95 10.20 26.92
CA ASP A 201 -39.72 10.27 27.69
C ASP A 201 -39.76 9.18 28.78
N THR A 202 -38.88 8.19 28.71
CA THR A 202 -38.54 7.33 29.85
C THR A 202 -37.08 6.91 29.75
N THR A 203 -36.23 7.73 30.37
CA THR A 203 -34.84 7.44 30.69
C THR A 203 -34.78 6.33 31.74
N ILE A 204 -34.59 5.07 31.32
CA ILE A 204 -34.20 3.97 32.21
C ILE A 204 -32.68 3.84 32.16
N ALA A 205 -32.00 4.48 33.12
CA ALA A 205 -30.60 4.26 33.40
C ALA A 205 -30.42 2.88 34.06
N GLN A 206 -30.26 1.83 33.25
CA GLN A 206 -29.77 0.54 33.73
C GLN A 206 -28.25 0.60 33.93
N LYS A 207 -27.88 0.66 35.21
CA LYS A 207 -26.53 0.55 35.74
C LYS A 207 -26.03 -0.89 35.58
N ILE A 208 -25.37 -1.18 34.46
CA ILE A 208 -24.59 -2.42 34.27
C ILE A 208 -23.28 -2.27 35.06
N PRO A 209 -22.94 -3.17 36.01
CA PRO A 209 -21.64 -3.14 36.66
C PRO A 209 -20.56 -3.54 35.64
N MET A 210 -19.65 -2.61 35.36
CA MET A 210 -18.40 -2.85 34.64
C MET A 210 -17.67 -4.05 35.25
N ARG A 211 -17.47 -5.07 34.42
CA ARG A 211 -16.59 -6.21 34.67
C ARG A 211 -15.15 -5.68 34.65
N GLU A 212 -14.44 -5.85 35.76
CA GLU A 212 -13.00 -5.57 35.88
C GLU A 212 -12.24 -6.28 34.76
N GLN A 213 -11.68 -5.50 33.84
CA GLN A 213 -10.69 -5.98 32.90
C GLN A 213 -9.38 -6.20 33.67
N GLN A 214 -9.02 -7.47 33.82
CA GLN A 214 -7.64 -7.87 34.13
C GLN A 214 -6.75 -7.36 32.99
N THR A 215 -5.89 -6.41 33.31
CA THR A 215 -4.71 -6.09 32.49
C THR A 215 -3.72 -7.23 32.67
N GLU A 216 -3.77 -8.21 31.79
CA GLU A 216 -2.65 -9.13 31.60
C GLU A 216 -1.53 -8.35 30.90
N SER A 217 -0.46 -8.12 31.65
CA SER A 217 0.80 -7.60 31.14
C SER A 217 1.42 -8.66 30.25
N TRP A 218 1.47 -8.40 28.94
CA TRP A 218 2.31 -9.19 28.04
C TRP A 218 3.70 -8.56 28.09
N ASP A 219 4.64 -9.34 28.61
CA ASP A 219 6.06 -9.01 28.67
C ASP A 219 6.62 -8.89 27.24
N ASP A 220 7.28 -7.75 26.99
CA ASP A 220 8.09 -7.45 25.82
C ASP A 220 9.29 -8.42 25.72
N ASP A 221 9.19 -9.45 24.89
CA ASP A 221 10.37 -10.20 24.44
C ASP A 221 11.02 -9.48 23.25
N ALA A 222 12.11 -8.80 23.59
CA ALA A 222 13.03 -8.14 22.69
C ALA A 222 13.64 -9.12 21.66
N TRP A 223 13.30 -8.92 20.39
CA TRP A 223 14.09 -9.44 19.27
C TRP A 223 15.10 -8.37 18.84
N ASP A 224 16.34 -8.64 19.24
CA ASP A 224 17.57 -7.93 18.88
C ASP A 224 17.93 -8.30 17.44
N THR A 225 17.72 -7.41 16.48
CA THR A 225 18.23 -7.57 15.11
C THR A 225 19.35 -6.56 14.86
N GLU A 226 20.56 -7.13 14.71
CA GLU A 226 21.79 -6.42 14.45
C GLU A 226 21.70 -5.58 13.17
N THR A 227 22.01 -4.29 13.32
CA THR A 227 22.11 -3.31 12.24
C THR A 227 23.51 -3.37 11.63
N THR A 228 23.64 -3.91 10.42
CA THR A 228 24.84 -3.80 9.60
C THR A 228 24.84 -2.47 8.84
N THR A 229 25.63 -1.52 9.32
CA THR A 229 26.03 -0.30 8.61
C THR A 229 26.77 -0.64 7.32
N LYS A 230 26.24 -0.21 6.16
CA LYS A 230 26.99 -0.13 4.90
C LYS A 230 27.06 1.32 4.43
N THR A 231 28.27 1.87 4.48
CA THR A 231 28.67 3.15 3.92
C THR A 231 29.03 3.02 2.44
N GLY A 232 28.61 3.98 1.62
CA GLY A 232 29.35 4.41 0.42
C GLY A 232 28.43 4.83 -0.74
N THR A 233 28.33 6.10 -1.12
CA THR A 233 29.25 6.94 -1.94
C THR A 233 28.67 7.13 -3.35
N ASN A 234 28.18 8.35 -3.60
CA ASN A 234 27.94 9.05 -4.88
C ASN A 234 28.23 8.32 -6.21
N GLY A 235 27.19 8.24 -7.05
CA GLY A 235 27.05 9.19 -8.17
C GLY A 235 27.47 8.74 -9.57
N THR A 236 26.53 9.01 -10.50
CA THR A 236 26.69 9.54 -11.88
C THR A 236 26.54 8.60 -13.08
N GLU A 237 25.61 9.03 -13.96
CA GLU A 237 25.42 8.79 -15.41
C GLU A 237 24.66 7.53 -15.86
N ALA A 238 23.36 7.74 -16.10
CA ALA A 238 22.54 6.90 -16.96
C ALA A 238 22.85 7.21 -18.44
N VAL A 239 23.45 6.25 -19.14
CA VAL A 239 23.48 6.21 -20.61
C VAL A 239 22.28 5.39 -21.07
N ASN A 240 21.31 6.07 -21.69
CA ASN A 240 20.26 5.42 -22.46
C ASN A 240 20.86 4.85 -23.75
N THR A 241 20.88 3.53 -23.86
CA THR A 241 21.05 2.81 -25.13
C THR A 241 19.83 1.93 -25.34
N ASP A 242 18.84 2.51 -26.02
CA ASP A 242 17.81 1.80 -26.76
C ASP A 242 18.48 1.13 -27.98
N GLY A 243 18.27 -0.17 -28.16
CA GLY A 243 18.99 -0.88 -29.21
C GLY A 243 18.87 -2.40 -29.22
N SER A 244 17.74 -2.87 -29.75
CA SER A 244 17.71 -3.90 -30.80
C SER A 244 18.14 -5.34 -30.48
N GLY A 245 17.13 -6.22 -30.51
CA GLY A 245 17.15 -7.37 -31.41
C GLY A 245 17.72 -8.66 -30.84
N ALA A 246 16.81 -9.52 -30.38
CA ALA A 246 17.07 -10.94 -30.21
C ALA A 246 17.52 -11.56 -31.54
N VAL A 247 18.78 -11.96 -31.62
CA VAL A 247 19.28 -12.88 -32.65
C VAL A 247 19.57 -14.19 -31.93
N GLU A 248 18.70 -15.17 -32.13
CA GLU A 248 18.97 -16.56 -31.79
C GLU A 248 20.14 -17.03 -32.68
N PHE A 249 21.31 -17.23 -32.07
CA PHE A 249 22.43 -17.89 -32.71
C PHE A 249 22.47 -19.33 -32.22
N ASP A 250 22.08 -20.24 -33.10
CA ASP A 250 22.29 -21.69 -32.96
C ASP A 250 23.78 -21.96 -32.68
N THR A 251 24.07 -22.40 -31.46
CA THR A 251 25.34 -23.03 -31.10
C THR A 251 25.29 -24.50 -31.48
N ASP A 252 25.60 -24.80 -32.73
CA ASP A 252 26.02 -26.13 -33.16
C ASP A 252 27.19 -25.98 -34.14
N ASP A 253 28.16 -26.90 -34.04
CA ASP A 253 29.41 -26.96 -34.80
C ASP A 253 30.51 -25.93 -34.46
N ASN A 254 31.26 -26.22 -33.40
CA ASN A 254 32.67 -25.84 -33.35
C ASN A 254 33.52 -27.08 -33.03
N GLU A 255 33.87 -27.82 -34.08
CA GLU A 255 34.91 -28.84 -34.03
C GLU A 255 36.26 -28.20 -33.63
N PRO A 256 37.01 -28.78 -32.67
CA PRO A 256 38.31 -28.26 -32.33
C PRO A 256 39.28 -28.53 -33.48
N LEU A 257 39.73 -27.47 -34.16
CA LEU A 257 40.86 -27.52 -35.08
C LEU A 257 42.12 -27.91 -34.31
N THR A 258 42.39 -29.22 -34.29
CA THR A 258 43.68 -29.78 -33.88
C THR A 258 44.75 -29.32 -34.87
N PHE A 259 45.53 -28.33 -34.46
CA PHE A 259 46.75 -27.95 -35.18
C PHE A 259 47.79 -29.05 -34.98
N GLU A 260 47.84 -29.96 -35.95
CA GLU A 260 48.83 -31.02 -36.08
C GLU A 260 50.22 -30.37 -36.23
N SER A 261 50.89 -30.17 -35.11
CA SER A 261 52.28 -29.70 -35.06
C SER A 261 53.14 -30.78 -35.69
N THR A 262 53.57 -30.51 -36.92
CA THR A 262 54.47 -31.38 -37.67
C THR A 262 55.85 -31.31 -37.03
N ASP A 263 56.17 -32.36 -36.27
CA ASP A 263 57.51 -32.63 -35.78
C ASP A 263 58.49 -32.93 -36.92
N GLU A 264 59.72 -32.47 -36.70
CA GLU A 264 60.98 -32.77 -37.41
C GLU A 264 61.24 -32.15 -38.80
N PRO A 265 62.51 -31.95 -39.23
CA PRO A 265 63.79 -32.20 -38.54
C PRO A 265 64.78 -31.02 -38.63
N GLY A 266 65.79 -30.97 -37.74
CA GLY A 266 66.89 -30.04 -37.99
C GLY A 266 67.90 -29.84 -36.88
N GLY A 267 68.62 -30.90 -36.50
CA GLY A 267 69.85 -30.77 -35.73
C GLY A 267 70.86 -29.88 -36.47
N ALA A 268 71.03 -28.65 -36.00
CA ALA A 268 72.10 -27.75 -36.40
C ALA A 268 73.05 -27.55 -35.21
N LYS A 269 74.12 -28.34 -35.25
CA LYS A 269 75.47 -28.06 -34.74
C LYS A 269 75.58 -26.92 -33.72
N GLU A 270 75.82 -27.33 -32.48
CA GLU A 270 76.70 -26.61 -31.56
C GLU A 270 77.96 -26.18 -32.33
N THR A 271 78.02 -24.90 -32.65
CA THR A 271 79.20 -24.26 -33.19
C THR A 271 79.95 -23.76 -31.98
N GLU A 272 81.05 -24.44 -31.64
CA GLU A 272 81.97 -24.03 -30.59
C GLU A 272 82.30 -22.55 -30.77
N ALA A 273 81.84 -21.74 -29.83
CA ALA A 273 82.27 -20.37 -29.68
C ALA A 273 83.77 -20.41 -29.36
N SER A 274 84.60 -20.15 -30.36
CA SER A 274 85.97 -19.72 -30.15
C SER A 274 85.92 -18.45 -29.32
N THR A 275 86.16 -18.57 -28.02
CA THR A 275 86.60 -17.45 -27.19
C THR A 275 88.01 -17.10 -27.66
N VAL A 276 88.07 -16.26 -28.69
CA VAL A 276 89.29 -15.55 -29.06
C VAL A 276 89.57 -14.61 -27.89
N ASP A 277 90.59 -14.93 -27.11
CA ASP A 277 91.24 -13.99 -26.18
C ASP A 277 91.69 -12.77 -27.01
N THR A 278 90.84 -11.74 -27.08
CA THR A 278 91.17 -10.42 -27.64
C THR A 278 91.82 -9.54 -26.58
N ASP A 279 92.82 -10.07 -25.90
CA ASP A 279 93.76 -9.23 -25.15
C ASP A 279 94.65 -8.49 -26.16
N GLY A 280 94.25 -7.27 -26.51
CA GLY A 280 95.11 -6.30 -27.21
C GLY A 280 95.01 -6.25 -28.73
N SER A 281 93.86 -6.61 -29.32
CA SER A 281 93.65 -6.31 -30.74
C SER A 281 93.55 -4.79 -30.94
N LEU A 282 94.49 -4.22 -31.68
CA LEU A 282 94.53 -2.82 -32.09
C LEU A 282 93.19 -2.34 -32.70
N LEU A 283 92.38 -3.26 -33.23
CA LEU A 283 91.03 -2.95 -33.70
C LEU A 283 90.06 -2.61 -32.56
N THR A 284 90.12 -3.30 -31.41
CA THR A 284 89.28 -2.98 -30.25
C THR A 284 89.71 -1.67 -29.60
N ALA A 285 91.03 -1.41 -29.55
CA ALA A 285 91.56 -0.12 -29.09
C ALA A 285 91.17 1.03 -30.04
N LEU A 286 91.27 0.81 -31.36
CA LEU A 286 90.88 1.79 -32.38
C LEU A 286 89.36 2.03 -32.39
N VAL A 287 88.54 0.98 -32.25
CA VAL A 287 87.09 1.11 -32.16
C VAL A 287 86.70 1.85 -30.89
N SER A 288 87.31 1.51 -29.75
CA SER A 288 87.04 2.22 -28.48
C SER A 288 87.51 3.68 -28.53
N GLU A 289 88.64 3.97 -29.18
CA GLU A 289 89.14 5.34 -29.37
C GLU A 289 88.28 6.13 -30.38
N ILE A 290 87.68 5.48 -31.38
CA ILE A 290 86.67 6.07 -32.28
C ILE A 290 85.35 6.33 -31.56
N GLU A 291 84.91 5.43 -30.68
CA GLU A 291 83.66 5.58 -29.91
C GLU A 291 83.77 6.66 -28.82
N THR A 292 84.94 6.87 -28.21
CA THR A 292 85.16 7.95 -27.23
C THR A 292 85.29 9.34 -27.86
N GLY A 293 85.50 9.44 -29.17
CA GLY A 293 85.49 10.70 -29.92
C GLY A 293 86.76 11.57 -29.76
N GLU A 294 87.83 11.06 -29.14
CA GLU A 294 89.09 11.79 -28.91
C GLU A 294 90.06 11.75 -30.12
N HIS A 295 89.58 12.06 -31.33
CA HIS A 295 90.46 12.17 -32.50
C HIS A 295 90.80 13.62 -32.81
N SER A 296 92.05 13.89 -33.17
CA SER A 296 92.37 15.20 -33.72
C SER A 296 91.72 15.35 -35.11
N PRO A 297 91.16 16.52 -35.44
CA PRO A 297 90.53 16.75 -36.74
C PRO A 297 91.50 16.55 -37.91
N ASP A 298 92.80 16.69 -37.67
CA ASP A 298 93.85 16.48 -38.65
C ASP A 298 94.08 14.99 -38.97
N GLU A 299 94.00 14.11 -37.97
CA GLU A 299 94.08 12.66 -38.17
C GLU A 299 92.85 12.13 -38.90
N LEU A 300 91.66 12.63 -38.56
CA LEU A 300 90.44 12.33 -39.31
C LEU A 300 90.53 12.80 -40.76
N ALA A 301 91.09 13.99 -41.01
CA ALA A 301 91.30 14.50 -42.36
C ALA A 301 92.31 13.65 -43.16
N ALA A 302 93.40 13.20 -42.52
CA ALA A 302 94.40 12.34 -43.14
C ALA A 302 93.85 10.95 -43.48
N LEU A 303 93.10 10.33 -42.57
CA LEU A 303 92.41 9.07 -42.81
C LEU A 303 91.36 9.19 -43.92
N ARG A 304 90.57 10.27 -43.91
CA ARG A 304 89.55 10.52 -44.95
C ARG A 304 90.19 10.64 -46.31
N LYS A 305 91.31 11.38 -46.42
CA LYS A 305 92.07 11.53 -47.65
C LYS A 305 92.69 10.23 -48.14
N ALA A 306 93.27 9.44 -47.23
CA ALA A 306 93.86 8.14 -47.57
C ALA A 306 92.79 7.12 -48.04
N LEU A 307 91.60 7.14 -47.43
CA LEU A 307 90.47 6.34 -47.90
C LEU A 307 89.96 6.82 -49.26
N ASP A 308 89.82 8.13 -49.47
CA ASP A 308 89.28 8.72 -50.71
C ASP A 308 90.16 8.44 -51.94
N GLU A 309 91.48 8.28 -51.76
CA GLU A 309 92.43 7.98 -52.83
C GLU A 309 92.43 6.49 -53.25
N SER A 310 91.82 5.59 -52.48
CA SER A 310 91.94 4.13 -52.66
C SER A 310 90.75 3.44 -53.33
N TYR A 311 89.59 4.09 -53.40
CA TYR A 311 88.39 3.53 -54.03
C TYR A 311 88.22 4.07 -55.44
N SER A 312 87.99 3.19 -56.42
CA SER A 312 87.61 3.60 -57.76
C SER A 312 86.24 4.32 -57.73
N PRO A 313 85.95 5.25 -58.66
CA PRO A 313 84.67 5.96 -58.71
C PRO A 313 83.44 5.03 -58.72
N THR A 314 83.60 3.82 -59.28
CA THR A 314 82.56 2.79 -59.32
C THR A 314 82.29 2.16 -57.94
N GLU A 315 83.32 2.02 -57.10
CA GLU A 315 83.19 1.53 -55.72
C GLU A 315 82.54 2.58 -54.81
N GLN A 316 82.82 3.87 -55.03
CA GLN A 316 82.14 4.96 -54.33
C GLN A 316 80.64 4.99 -54.63
N ILE A 317 80.24 4.80 -55.89
CA ILE A 317 78.82 4.71 -56.27
C ILE A 317 78.15 3.50 -55.62
N ARG A 318 78.83 2.34 -55.58
CA ARG A 318 78.31 1.15 -54.89
C ARG A 318 78.18 1.36 -53.39
N LEU A 319 79.15 2.03 -52.75
CA LEU A 319 79.11 2.36 -51.33
C LEU A 319 77.96 3.31 -51.03
N GLN A 320 77.76 4.36 -51.82
CA GLN A 320 76.62 5.28 -51.70
C GLN A 320 75.29 4.54 -51.86
N HIS A 321 75.19 3.60 -52.81
CA HIS A 321 73.99 2.81 -52.99
C HIS A 321 73.71 1.88 -51.81
N VAL A 322 74.75 1.23 -51.25
CA VAL A 322 74.62 0.40 -50.05
C VAL A 322 74.23 1.27 -48.85
N GLN A 323 74.82 2.45 -48.69
CA GLN A 323 74.47 3.40 -47.62
C GLN A 323 73.03 3.90 -47.75
N ALA A 324 72.58 4.24 -48.95
CA ALA A 324 71.19 4.63 -49.20
C ALA A 324 70.23 3.48 -48.86
N ARG A 325 70.55 2.25 -49.29
CA ARG A 325 69.76 1.07 -48.97
C ARG A 325 69.75 0.75 -47.47
N MET A 326 70.88 0.96 -46.78
CA MET A 326 70.95 0.83 -45.32
C MET A 326 70.12 1.91 -44.62
N ALA A 327 70.09 3.15 -45.14
CA ALA A 327 69.22 4.20 -44.64
C ALA A 327 67.73 3.81 -44.82
N ASP A 328 67.36 3.28 -45.99
CA ASP A 328 66.01 2.77 -46.22
C ASP A 328 65.66 1.62 -45.27
N PHE A 329 66.57 0.67 -45.05
CA PHE A 329 66.38 -0.39 -44.05
C PHE A 329 66.22 0.16 -42.64
N SER A 330 66.99 1.17 -42.24
CA SER A 330 66.83 1.81 -40.92
C SER A 330 65.48 2.51 -40.76
N ALA A 331 64.96 3.11 -41.84
CA ALA A 331 63.64 3.72 -41.86
C ALA A 331 62.54 2.65 -41.72
N TYR A 332 62.64 1.52 -42.43
CA TYR A 332 61.72 0.41 -42.26
C TYR A 332 61.80 -0.21 -40.86
N LEU A 333 63.00 -0.38 -40.30
CA LEU A 333 63.15 -0.89 -38.93
C LEU A 333 62.50 0.04 -37.90
N THR A 334 62.65 1.35 -38.04
CA THR A 334 61.97 2.33 -37.17
C THR A 334 60.45 2.20 -37.28
N GLN A 335 59.92 2.04 -38.50
CA GLN A 335 58.49 1.81 -38.71
C GLN A 335 58.01 0.48 -38.12
N PHE A 336 58.83 -0.57 -38.18
CA PHE A 336 58.53 -1.85 -37.54
C PHE A 336 58.56 -1.74 -36.01
N GLU A 337 59.48 -0.99 -35.43
CA GLU A 337 59.53 -0.72 -33.99
C GLU A 337 58.26 0.01 -33.54
N GLU A 338 57.83 1.06 -34.25
CA GLU A 338 56.57 1.77 -33.98
C GLU A 338 55.35 0.84 -34.11
N PHE A 339 55.32 -0.02 -35.13
CA PHE A 339 54.24 -1.00 -35.29
C PHE A 339 54.22 -2.03 -34.16
N LEU A 340 55.38 -2.48 -33.68
CA LEU A 340 55.48 -3.42 -32.56
C LEU A 340 55.02 -2.77 -31.24
N GLU A 341 55.38 -1.52 -30.99
CA GLU A 341 54.88 -0.75 -29.84
C GLU A 341 53.35 -0.56 -29.92
N GLN A 342 52.83 -0.28 -31.11
CA GLN A 342 51.39 -0.22 -31.34
C GLN A 342 50.71 -1.58 -31.06
N TYR A 343 51.32 -2.69 -31.49
CA TYR A 343 50.78 -4.03 -31.25
C TYR A 343 50.78 -4.39 -29.76
N GLU A 344 51.84 -4.04 -29.03
CA GLU A 344 51.90 -4.21 -27.58
C GLU A 344 50.81 -3.40 -26.87
N SER A 345 50.55 -2.16 -27.31
CA SER A 345 49.44 -1.35 -26.79
C SER A 345 48.07 -1.97 -27.04
N LEU A 346 47.88 -2.61 -28.20
CA LEU A 346 46.63 -3.29 -28.56
C LEU A 346 46.42 -4.55 -27.73
N LEU A 347 47.48 -5.31 -27.47
CA LEU A 347 47.42 -6.48 -26.57
C LEU A 347 47.06 -6.06 -25.14
N SER A 348 47.69 -5.00 -24.61
CA SER A 348 47.35 -4.47 -23.29
C SER A 348 45.89 -4.01 -23.21
N TYR A 349 45.38 -3.38 -24.27
CA TYR A 349 43.97 -3.01 -24.35
C TYR A 349 43.03 -4.23 -24.39
N ALA A 350 43.38 -5.27 -25.15
CA ALA A 350 42.59 -6.50 -25.21
C ALA A 350 42.56 -7.22 -23.85
N GLU A 351 43.68 -7.26 -23.13
CA GLU A 351 43.75 -7.80 -21.76
C GLU A 351 42.90 -6.98 -20.78
N GLN A 352 42.93 -5.65 -20.91
CA GLN A 352 42.08 -4.75 -20.11
C GLN A 352 40.60 -4.98 -20.39
N GLN A 353 40.20 -5.12 -21.66
CA GLN A 353 38.82 -5.42 -22.03
C GLN A 353 38.39 -6.79 -21.52
N GLN A 354 39.24 -7.82 -21.63
CA GLN A 354 38.92 -9.15 -21.10
C GLN A 354 38.74 -9.10 -19.57
N ALA A 355 39.58 -8.36 -18.86
CA ALA A 355 39.42 -8.16 -17.42
C ALA A 355 38.11 -7.43 -17.08
N ALA A 356 37.71 -6.43 -17.87
CA ALA A 356 36.44 -5.74 -17.69
C ALA A 356 35.24 -6.66 -17.96
N ILE A 357 35.29 -7.48 -19.01
CA ILE A 357 34.26 -8.48 -19.33
C ILE A 357 34.11 -9.48 -18.18
N ASN A 358 35.21 -10.07 -17.70
CA ASN A 358 35.16 -11.01 -16.58
C ASN A 358 34.60 -10.36 -15.30
N GLY A 359 34.88 -9.07 -15.08
CA GLY A 359 34.31 -8.33 -13.95
C GLY A 359 32.81 -8.06 -14.09
N LEU A 360 32.34 -7.79 -15.31
CA LEU A 360 30.91 -7.66 -15.59
C LEU A 360 30.18 -9.00 -15.44
N GLU A 361 30.75 -10.10 -15.95
CA GLU A 361 30.20 -11.45 -15.78
C GLU A 361 30.05 -11.79 -14.30
N GLN A 362 31.09 -11.54 -13.49
CA GLN A 362 31.01 -11.74 -12.04
C GLN A 362 29.90 -10.89 -11.40
N THR A 363 29.78 -9.62 -11.79
CA THR A 363 28.74 -8.73 -11.24
C THR A 363 27.33 -9.21 -11.61
N ILE A 364 27.15 -9.71 -12.84
CA ILE A 364 25.88 -10.28 -13.30
C ILE A 364 25.54 -11.54 -12.50
N ASP A 365 26.50 -12.43 -12.26
CA ASP A 365 26.27 -13.65 -11.47
C ASP A 365 25.91 -13.34 -10.00
N GLU A 366 26.57 -12.34 -9.41
CA GLU A 366 26.28 -11.86 -8.06
C GLU A 366 24.85 -11.27 -7.98
N HIS A 367 24.47 -10.44 -8.96
CA HIS A 367 23.13 -9.86 -9.04
C HIS A 367 22.06 -10.91 -9.30
N ALA A 368 22.31 -11.89 -10.18
CA ALA A 368 21.39 -12.98 -10.47
C ALA A 368 21.12 -13.81 -9.20
N THR A 369 22.17 -14.13 -8.44
CA THR A 369 22.05 -14.86 -7.16
C THR A 369 21.27 -14.05 -6.12
N ALA A 370 21.49 -12.73 -6.06
CA ALA A 370 20.77 -11.84 -5.14
C ALA A 370 19.27 -11.80 -5.48
N VAL A 371 18.92 -11.61 -6.75
CA VAL A 371 17.53 -11.61 -7.23
C VAL A 371 16.85 -12.95 -6.99
N GLU A 372 17.54 -14.08 -7.23
CA GLU A 372 17.00 -15.42 -6.94
C GLU A 372 16.69 -15.59 -5.45
N THR A 373 17.58 -15.10 -4.57
CA THR A 373 17.37 -15.14 -3.12
C THR A 373 16.18 -14.28 -2.70
N GLU A 374 16.05 -13.07 -3.26
CA GLU A 374 14.91 -12.19 -2.99
C GLU A 374 13.59 -12.79 -3.49
N LEU A 375 13.57 -13.41 -4.67
CA LEU A 375 12.39 -14.09 -5.21
C LEU A 375 11.94 -15.27 -4.34
N LEU A 376 12.89 -16.07 -3.83
CA LEU A 376 12.58 -17.16 -2.89
C LEU A 376 12.00 -16.61 -1.58
N SER A 377 12.59 -15.55 -1.02
CA SER A 377 12.07 -14.92 0.19
C SER A 377 10.67 -14.32 -0.01
N LEU A 378 10.40 -13.76 -1.19
CA LEU A 378 9.09 -13.22 -1.53
C LEU A 378 8.05 -14.34 -1.69
N ALA A 379 8.43 -15.47 -2.30
CA ALA A 379 7.58 -16.65 -2.42
C ALA A 379 7.17 -17.19 -1.03
N ASP A 380 8.13 -17.32 -0.10
CA ASP A 380 7.86 -17.73 1.29
C ASP A 380 6.91 -16.74 1.99
N THR A 381 7.06 -15.44 1.73
CA THR A 381 6.19 -14.40 2.29
C THR A 381 4.77 -14.51 1.74
N ILE A 382 4.61 -14.77 0.44
CA ILE A 382 3.30 -14.97 -0.19
C ILE A 382 2.61 -16.20 0.40
N GLU A 383 3.31 -17.33 0.53
CA GLU A 383 2.75 -18.56 1.14
C GLU A 383 2.27 -18.30 2.59
N ALA A 384 3.05 -17.55 3.38
CA ALA A 384 2.65 -17.17 4.73
C ALA A 384 1.40 -16.29 4.77
N VAL A 385 1.27 -15.32 3.85
CA VAL A 385 0.10 -14.45 3.73
C VAL A 385 -1.13 -15.22 3.27
N GLU A 386 -0.99 -16.14 2.33
CA GLU A 386 -2.06 -17.03 1.87
C GLU A 386 -2.59 -17.88 3.03
N SER A 387 -1.69 -18.53 3.79
CA SER A 387 -2.07 -19.30 4.98
C SER A 387 -2.81 -18.45 6.02
N SER A 388 -2.32 -17.23 6.31
CA SER A 388 -2.98 -16.32 7.25
C SER A 388 -4.35 -15.87 6.74
N THR A 389 -4.52 -15.71 5.43
CA THR A 389 -5.80 -15.33 4.80
C THR A 389 -6.82 -16.46 4.90
N GLU A 390 -6.40 -17.72 4.69
CA GLU A 390 -7.25 -18.90 4.86
C GLU A 390 -7.72 -19.10 6.31
N GLU A 391 -6.82 -18.87 7.27
CA GLU A 391 -7.15 -18.90 8.70
C GLU A 391 -8.19 -17.82 9.05
N LEU A 392 -7.98 -16.58 8.59
CA LEU A 392 -8.92 -15.49 8.82
C LEU A 392 -10.29 -15.74 8.17
N ALA A 393 -10.31 -16.33 6.97
CA ALA A 393 -11.56 -16.72 6.30
C ALA A 393 -12.33 -17.78 7.11
N THR A 394 -11.62 -18.73 7.73
CA THR A 394 -12.21 -19.74 8.60
C THR A 394 -12.77 -19.11 9.88
N GLU A 395 -12.03 -18.20 10.51
CA GLU A 395 -12.48 -17.46 11.69
C GLU A 395 -13.73 -16.62 11.39
N LEU A 396 -13.73 -15.89 10.26
CA LEU A 396 -14.87 -15.10 9.81
C LEU A 396 -16.13 -15.97 9.62
N HIS A 397 -15.99 -17.16 9.03
CA HIS A 397 -17.11 -18.09 8.86
C HIS A 397 -17.64 -18.60 10.21
N SER A 398 -16.76 -18.81 11.19
CA SER A 398 -17.17 -19.17 12.56
C SER A 398 -17.98 -18.05 13.21
N VAL A 399 -17.52 -16.80 13.10
CA VAL A 399 -18.23 -15.62 13.63
C VAL A 399 -19.59 -15.43 12.96
N ASP A 400 -19.68 -15.64 11.64
CA ASP A 400 -20.96 -15.59 10.89
C ASP A 400 -21.97 -16.62 11.42
N HIS A 401 -21.50 -17.85 11.69
CA HIS A 401 -22.35 -18.90 12.30
C HIS A 401 -22.80 -18.50 13.72
N GLU A 402 -21.88 -18.00 14.55
CA GLU A 402 -22.21 -17.53 15.91
C GLU A 402 -23.23 -16.38 15.89
N LEU A 403 -23.12 -15.45 14.93
CA LEU A 403 -24.07 -14.35 14.75
C LEU A 403 -25.46 -14.86 14.32
N SER A 404 -25.51 -15.86 13.44
CA SER A 404 -26.75 -16.51 13.01
C SER A 404 -27.44 -17.22 14.18
N ASP A 405 -26.68 -17.94 15.00
CA ASP A 405 -27.19 -18.58 16.21
C ASP A 405 -27.72 -17.54 17.21
N LEU A 406 -26.96 -16.47 17.45
CA LEU A 406 -27.38 -15.37 18.34
C LEU A 406 -28.66 -14.69 17.83
N THR A 407 -28.80 -14.51 16.52
CA THR A 407 -30.01 -13.94 15.91
C THR A 407 -31.23 -14.82 16.18
N THR A 408 -31.05 -16.14 16.11
CA THR A 408 -32.10 -17.12 16.44
C THR A 408 -32.46 -17.07 17.93
N ASP A 409 -31.46 -17.05 18.81
CA ASP A 409 -31.66 -16.94 20.26
C ASP A 409 -32.42 -15.67 20.65
N VAL A 410 -32.11 -14.54 20.01
CA VAL A 410 -32.84 -13.27 20.25
C VAL A 410 -34.30 -13.38 19.85
N ALA A 411 -34.61 -13.97 18.69
CA ALA A 411 -35.99 -14.19 18.24
C ALA A 411 -36.79 -15.11 19.18
N ASP A 412 -36.14 -16.15 19.72
CA ASP A 412 -36.73 -17.06 20.71
C ASP A 412 -37.01 -16.34 22.04
N ILE A 413 -36.07 -15.49 22.49
CA ILE A 413 -36.26 -14.65 23.69
C ILE A 413 -37.42 -13.67 23.48
N GLU A 414 -37.50 -12.99 22.33
CA GLU A 414 -38.60 -12.07 22.02
C GLU A 414 -39.96 -12.78 22.07
N THR A 415 -40.04 -13.97 21.48
CA THR A 415 -41.23 -14.82 21.52
C THR A 415 -41.61 -15.18 22.97
N THR A 416 -40.63 -15.61 23.77
CA THR A 416 -40.83 -15.96 25.17
C THR A 416 -41.30 -14.76 26.00
N VAL A 417 -40.70 -13.59 25.80
CA VAL A 417 -41.08 -12.35 26.47
C VAL A 417 -42.50 -11.94 26.08
N HIS A 418 -42.86 -12.03 24.80
CA HIS A 418 -44.21 -11.72 24.33
C HIS A 418 -45.26 -12.65 24.95
N GLN A 419 -44.97 -13.95 25.01
CA GLN A 419 -45.83 -14.93 25.66
C GLN A 419 -45.99 -14.63 27.15
N ALA A 420 -44.89 -14.41 27.88
CA ALA A 420 -44.91 -14.10 29.31
C ALA A 420 -45.70 -12.82 29.59
N LYS A 421 -45.57 -11.79 28.75
CA LYS A 421 -46.36 -10.55 28.85
C LYS A 421 -47.86 -10.81 28.67
N THR A 422 -48.23 -11.64 27.70
CA THR A 422 -49.63 -12.02 27.45
C THR A 422 -50.22 -12.78 28.63
N GLU A 423 -49.49 -13.78 29.15
CA GLU A 423 -49.90 -14.56 30.32
C GLU A 423 -50.05 -13.68 31.57
N HIS A 424 -49.12 -12.74 31.79
CA HIS A 424 -49.18 -11.81 32.91
C HIS A 424 -50.38 -10.86 32.84
N THR A 425 -50.67 -10.29 31.67
CA THR A 425 -51.87 -9.46 31.46
C THR A 425 -53.14 -10.26 31.76
N ALA A 426 -53.24 -11.49 31.26
CA ALA A 426 -54.39 -12.35 31.53
C ALA A 426 -54.54 -12.68 33.03
N ALA A 427 -53.42 -12.86 33.74
CA ALA A 427 -53.43 -13.09 35.19
C ALA A 427 -53.91 -11.86 35.96
N ILE A 428 -53.52 -10.64 35.55
CA ILE A 428 -54.02 -9.38 36.12
C ILE A 428 -55.53 -9.27 35.92
N ASP A 429 -56.02 -9.47 34.69
CA ASP A 429 -57.46 -9.39 34.38
C ASP A 429 -58.28 -10.40 35.21
N ALA A 430 -57.74 -11.61 35.39
CA ALA A 430 -58.35 -12.63 36.22
C ALA A 430 -58.40 -12.23 37.70
N LEU A 431 -57.33 -11.60 38.22
CA LEU A 431 -57.27 -11.13 39.60
C LEU A 431 -58.23 -9.95 39.83
N ASP A 432 -58.33 -9.02 38.88
CA ASP A 432 -59.28 -7.91 38.94
C ASP A 432 -60.73 -8.40 38.96
N THR A 433 -61.03 -9.44 38.16
CA THR A 433 -62.35 -10.09 38.19
C THR A 433 -62.65 -10.73 39.55
N GLN A 434 -61.67 -11.41 40.15
CA GLN A 434 -61.82 -12.00 41.50
C GLN A 434 -61.99 -10.92 42.57
N TYR A 435 -61.22 -9.84 42.51
CA TYR A 435 -61.32 -8.71 43.43
C TYR A 435 -62.72 -8.07 43.39
N ASN A 436 -63.24 -7.78 42.19
CA ASN A 436 -64.58 -7.20 42.03
C ASN A 436 -65.69 -8.15 42.52
N THR A 437 -65.50 -9.46 42.33
CA THR A 437 -66.43 -10.48 42.85
C THR A 437 -66.44 -10.48 44.38
N LEU A 438 -65.26 -10.53 45.01
CA LEU A 438 -65.12 -10.49 46.47
C LEU A 438 -65.65 -9.18 47.06
N GLN A 439 -65.44 -8.05 46.39
CA GLN A 439 -65.99 -6.77 46.80
C GLN A 439 -67.53 -6.80 46.81
N SER A 440 -68.14 -7.33 45.74
CA SER A 440 -69.60 -7.47 45.64
C SER A 440 -70.16 -8.42 46.70
N GLU A 441 -69.47 -9.53 46.98
CA GLU A 441 -69.83 -10.47 48.05
C GLU A 441 -69.74 -9.81 49.44
N LEU A 442 -68.72 -8.99 49.67
CA LEU A 442 -68.55 -8.25 50.92
C LEU A 442 -69.67 -7.21 51.12
N GLU A 443 -70.02 -6.45 50.09
CA GLU A 443 -71.14 -5.49 50.11
C GLU A 443 -72.49 -6.18 50.34
N ALA A 444 -72.68 -7.37 49.75
CA ALA A 444 -73.87 -8.18 49.98
C ALA A 444 -73.95 -8.69 51.43
N LEU A 445 -72.84 -9.17 51.98
CA LEU A 445 -72.75 -9.63 53.38
C LEU A 445 -72.97 -8.49 54.38
N ASP A 446 -72.43 -7.29 54.09
CA ASP A 446 -72.64 -6.09 54.91
C ASP A 446 -74.11 -5.68 54.94
N THR A 447 -74.77 -5.73 53.77
CA THR A 447 -76.22 -5.48 53.64
C THR A 447 -77.04 -6.52 54.42
N GLU A 448 -76.71 -7.82 54.28
CA GLU A 448 -77.37 -8.91 54.99
C GLU A 448 -77.23 -8.76 56.50
N THR A 449 -76.01 -8.48 56.98
CA THR A 449 -75.72 -8.29 58.41
C THR A 449 -76.48 -7.10 58.98
N THR A 450 -76.54 -5.99 58.24
CA THR A 450 -77.31 -4.79 58.65
C THR A 450 -78.80 -5.11 58.77
N GLN A 451 -79.36 -5.82 57.79
CA GLN A 451 -80.77 -6.24 57.82
C GLN A 451 -81.06 -7.18 58.99
N GLU A 452 -80.17 -8.12 59.30
CA GLU A 452 -80.31 -9.02 60.44
C GLU A 452 -80.28 -8.25 61.76
N ILE A 453 -79.36 -7.29 61.92
CA ILE A 453 -79.27 -6.42 63.10
C ILE A 453 -80.58 -5.63 63.28
N ASP A 454 -81.12 -5.05 62.21
CA ASP A 454 -82.36 -4.28 62.30
C ASP A 454 -83.56 -5.18 62.63
N ALA A 455 -83.64 -6.37 62.03
CA ALA A 455 -84.66 -7.37 62.39
C ALA A 455 -84.57 -7.80 63.86
N LEU A 456 -83.35 -7.97 64.39
CA LEU A 456 -83.12 -8.26 65.81
C LEU A 456 -83.53 -7.09 66.71
N ARG A 457 -83.23 -5.84 66.32
CA ARG A 457 -83.66 -4.64 67.06
C ARG A 457 -85.18 -4.51 67.11
N ASP A 458 -85.86 -4.78 66.00
CA ASP A 458 -87.31 -4.79 65.93
C ASP A 458 -87.89 -5.87 66.84
N ALA A 459 -87.35 -7.10 66.79
CA ALA A 459 -87.77 -8.20 67.65
C ALA A 459 -87.56 -7.89 69.15
N VAL A 460 -86.45 -7.25 69.51
CA VAL A 460 -86.20 -6.77 70.89
C VAL A 460 -87.23 -5.72 71.30
N SER A 461 -87.52 -4.75 70.43
CA SER A 461 -88.51 -3.70 70.69
C SER A 461 -89.92 -4.29 70.90
N GLU A 462 -90.29 -5.29 70.09
CA GLU A 462 -91.54 -6.05 70.27
C GLU A 462 -91.57 -6.77 71.63
N PHE A 463 -90.48 -7.46 71.98
CA PHE A 463 -90.37 -8.15 73.26
C PHE A 463 -90.47 -7.21 74.46
N GLU A 464 -89.85 -6.01 74.38
CA GLU A 464 -89.96 -4.98 75.40
C GLU A 464 -91.39 -4.44 75.54
N SER A 465 -92.10 -4.25 74.41
CA SER A 465 -93.52 -3.88 74.41
C SER A 465 -94.40 -4.95 75.06
N VAL A 466 -94.16 -6.23 74.76
CA VAL A 466 -94.83 -7.37 75.41
C VAL A 466 -94.52 -7.39 76.90
N ARG A 467 -93.25 -7.18 77.29
CA ARG A 467 -92.83 -7.09 78.69
C ARG A 467 -93.51 -5.94 79.40
N GLY A 468 -93.61 -4.77 78.78
CA GLY A 468 -94.34 -3.61 79.31
C GLY A 468 -95.81 -3.94 79.54
N THR A 469 -96.46 -4.55 78.55
CA THR A 469 -97.85 -5.01 78.65
C THR A 469 -98.05 -6.03 79.78
N LEU A 470 -97.11 -6.97 79.93
CA LEU A 470 -97.11 -7.97 81.00
C LEU A 470 -96.89 -7.31 82.37
N ALA A 471 -95.96 -6.38 82.47
CA ALA A 471 -95.69 -5.61 83.68
C ALA A 471 -96.89 -4.76 84.08
N ASP A 472 -97.64 -4.18 83.14
CA ASP A 472 -98.89 -3.50 83.43
C ASP A 472 -99.98 -4.47 83.90
N ALA A 473 -100.11 -5.64 83.25
CA ALA A 473 -101.09 -6.66 83.61
C ALA A 473 -100.84 -7.29 85.00
N PHE A 474 -99.58 -7.43 85.43
CA PHE A 474 -99.21 -8.08 86.70
C PHE A 474 -98.70 -7.12 87.79
N GLY A 475 -98.23 -5.92 87.43
CA GLY A 475 -97.52 -4.98 88.31
C GLY A 475 -98.39 -3.91 88.98
N SER A 476 -99.67 -3.78 88.61
CA SER A 476 -100.66 -2.91 89.28
C SER A 476 -100.98 -3.31 90.74
N GLY A 477 -100.28 -4.28 91.35
CA GLY A 477 -100.61 -4.85 92.66
C GLY A 477 -99.59 -4.66 93.79
N SER A 478 -98.45 -3.99 93.60
CA SER A 478 -97.42 -3.93 94.66
C SER A 478 -96.70 -2.59 94.78
N ASP A 479 -97.43 -1.60 95.29
CA ASP A 479 -96.84 -0.48 96.03
C ASP A 479 -96.47 -0.96 97.45
N SER A 480 -95.18 -1.24 97.69
CA SER A 480 -94.49 -0.92 98.97
C SER A 480 -93.02 -1.35 98.93
N GLY A 481 -92.13 -0.43 99.32
CA GLY A 481 -90.87 -0.80 99.98
C GLY A 481 -89.56 -0.43 99.27
N ALA A 482 -89.10 0.78 99.56
CA ALA A 482 -87.72 1.24 99.65
C ALA A 482 -86.57 0.20 99.57
N ALA A 483 -85.54 0.50 98.76
CA ALA A 483 -84.13 0.43 99.18
C ALA A 483 -83.18 1.08 98.15
N GLU A 484 -82.60 2.18 98.59
CA GLU A 484 -81.25 2.71 98.32
C GLU A 484 -80.18 1.61 98.09
N LYS A 485 -79.42 1.65 96.97
CA LYS A 485 -77.94 1.82 96.90
C LYS A 485 -77.31 1.52 95.52
N SER A 486 -76.28 2.33 95.26
CA SER A 486 -75.02 2.13 94.49
C SER A 486 -75.06 2.00 92.95
N GLU A 487 -74.49 3.03 92.34
CA GLU A 487 -73.72 3.02 91.07
C GLU A 487 -72.86 1.74 90.91
N PRO A 488 -72.68 1.31 89.65
CA PRO A 488 -71.30 1.21 89.19
C PRO A 488 -71.08 1.86 87.80
N ASP A 489 -69.82 2.24 87.64
CA ASP A 489 -69.19 2.97 86.54
C ASP A 489 -69.30 2.32 85.16
N GLU A 490 -69.13 3.20 84.16
CA GLU A 490 -68.45 3.02 82.86
C GLU A 490 -68.25 1.58 82.34
N ILE A 491 -68.82 1.32 81.16
CA ILE A 491 -68.14 0.52 80.15
C ILE A 491 -68.30 1.26 78.80
N GLU A 492 -67.29 2.07 78.46
CA GLU A 492 -67.00 2.44 77.07
C GLU A 492 -66.69 1.15 76.29
N TRP A 493 -67.36 0.96 75.16
CA TRP A 493 -66.94 0.03 74.11
C TRP A 493 -66.56 0.83 72.87
#